data_AF-A0A929DXC7-F1
#
_entry.id   AF-A0A929DXC7-F1
#
_cell.length_a   1.000
_cell.length_b   1.000
_cell.length_c   1.000
_cell.angle_alpha   90.00
_cell.angle_beta   90.00
_cell.angle_gamma   90.00
#
_symmetry.space_group_name_H-M   'P 1'
#
loop_
_entity.id
_entity.type
_entity.pdbx_description
1 polymer ?
#
loop_
_entity_poly.entity_id
_entity_poly.type
_entity_poly.pdbx_seq_one_letter_code
_entity_poly.pdbx_strand_id
1 'polypeptide(L)'
;DYVVEATLQPFEESRTITVNTPFQDYTQEYQCPGELQFNLKGEKLKLLPFTSGDGYFIIISDETSALETYGGGRFMYTYPDSTGRIILDFNKAYNPPCAVTPFAACPMPPPENRLPVKIEAGEKTLTGH
;
A
#
# COMPACT_ATOMS: atom_id res chain seq x y z
N ASP A 1 -9.36 14.46 -6.29
CA ASP A 1 -9.99 13.18 -5.92
C ASP A 1 -8.91 12.16 -5.65
N TYR A 2 -9.09 11.32 -4.64
CA TYR A 2 -8.17 10.29 -4.17
C TYR A 2 -8.81 8.89 -4.22
N VAL A 3 -9.93 8.76 -4.92
CA VAL A 3 -10.55 7.50 -5.31
C VAL A 3 -10.28 7.27 -6.78
N VAL A 4 -9.63 6.16 -7.13
CA VAL A 4 -9.26 5.85 -8.52
C VAL A 4 -9.59 4.40 -8.86
N GLU A 5 -9.99 4.18 -10.10
CA GLU A 5 -10.11 2.82 -10.64
C GLU A 5 -8.73 2.31 -11.05
N ALA A 6 -8.45 1.05 -10.71
CA ALA A 6 -7.24 0.35 -11.07
C ALA A 6 -7.55 -0.91 -11.86
N THR A 7 -6.65 -1.27 -12.77
CA THR A 7 -6.68 -2.53 -13.52
C THR A 7 -5.56 -3.42 -13.03
N LEU A 8 -5.88 -4.66 -12.68
CA LEU A 8 -4.86 -5.67 -12.40
C LEU A 8 -4.27 -6.17 -13.72
N GLN A 9 -2.97 -5.91 -13.89
CA GLN A 9 -2.15 -6.55 -14.91
C GLN A 9 -1.46 -7.76 -14.26
N PRO A 10 -1.97 -8.99 -14.47
CA PRO A 10 -1.40 -10.17 -13.83
C PRO A 10 0.00 -10.47 -14.37
N PHE A 11 0.83 -11.05 -13.51
CA PHE A 11 2.03 -11.75 -13.96
C PHE A 11 1.64 -13.09 -14.61
N GLU A 12 2.56 -13.72 -15.36
CA GLU A 12 2.35 -15.08 -15.87
C GLU A 12 2.08 -16.07 -14.72
N GLU A 13 2.82 -15.90 -13.62
CA GLU A 13 2.62 -16.62 -12.37
C GLU A 13 2.71 -15.64 -11.19
N SER A 14 1.93 -15.88 -10.14
CA SER A 14 2.01 -15.12 -8.89
C SER A 14 3.44 -15.19 -8.33
N ARG A 15 3.94 -14.05 -7.84
CA ARG A 15 5.29 -13.94 -7.29
C ARG A 15 5.23 -13.88 -5.78
N THR A 16 6.15 -14.56 -5.12
CA THR A 16 6.42 -14.30 -3.69
C THR A 16 7.31 -13.07 -3.58
N ILE A 17 6.84 -12.04 -2.87
CA ILE A 17 7.60 -10.82 -2.58
C ILE A 17 8.01 -10.86 -1.11
N THR A 18 9.33 -10.82 -0.88
CA THR A 18 9.89 -10.67 0.46
C THR A 18 9.88 -9.19 0.85
N VAL A 19 9.19 -8.88 1.92
CA VAL A 19 9.00 -7.54 2.45
C VAL A 19 9.76 -7.40 3.78
N ASN A 20 10.62 -6.40 3.84
CA ASN A 20 11.40 -6.10 5.04
C ASN A 20 10.51 -5.56 6.17
N THR A 21 10.89 -5.83 7.41
CA THR A 21 10.36 -5.14 8.59
C THR A 21 11.43 -4.24 9.22
N PRO A 22 11.11 -3.39 10.21
CA PRO A 22 12.11 -2.63 10.96
C PRO A 22 13.17 -3.49 11.67
N PHE A 23 12.91 -4.78 11.87
CA PHE A 23 13.85 -5.70 12.51
C PHE A 23 14.74 -6.36 11.44
N GLN A 24 16.06 -6.14 11.55
CA GLN A 24 17.04 -6.47 10.51
C GLN A 24 17.03 -7.93 10.04
N ASP A 25 16.69 -8.86 10.93
CA ASP A 25 16.67 -10.30 10.66
C ASP A 25 15.25 -10.87 10.53
N TYR A 26 14.24 -10.01 10.32
CA TYR A 26 12.85 -10.43 10.19
C TYR A 26 12.19 -9.82 8.96
N THR A 27 11.80 -10.70 8.04
CA THR A 27 11.07 -10.38 6.81
C THR A 27 9.76 -11.13 6.77
N GLN A 28 8.82 -10.62 5.98
CA GLN A 28 7.53 -11.28 5.72
C GLN A 28 7.42 -11.57 4.23
N GLU A 29 6.76 -12.67 3.88
CA GLU A 29 6.55 -13.07 2.48
C GLU A 29 5.08 -12.90 2.11
N TYR A 30 4.85 -12.31 0.94
CA TYR A 30 3.51 -12.08 0.42
C TYR A 30 3.37 -12.60 -1.01
N GLN A 31 2.19 -13.11 -1.33
CA GLN A 31 1.84 -13.48 -2.70
C GLN A 31 1.36 -12.25 -3.46
N CYS A 32 1.96 -11.98 -4.61
CA CYS A 32 1.67 -10.85 -5.48
C CYS A 32 1.23 -11.35 -6.87
N PRO A 33 -0.06 -11.21 -7.23
CA PRO A 33 -0.59 -11.74 -8.48
C PRO A 33 -0.22 -10.89 -9.72
N GLY A 34 0.21 -9.64 -9.54
CA GLY A 34 0.47 -8.73 -10.65
C GLY A 34 0.73 -7.30 -10.21
N GLU A 35 0.45 -6.35 -11.10
CA GLU A 35 0.52 -4.91 -10.84
C GLU A 35 -0.87 -4.29 -10.97
N LEU A 36 -1.27 -3.47 -9.99
CA LEU A 36 -2.43 -2.59 -10.13
C LEU A 36 -1.98 -1.31 -10.83
N GLN A 37 -2.48 -1.08 -12.04
CA GLN A 37 -2.18 0.12 -12.82
C GLN A 37 -3.36 1.10 -12.75
N PHE A 38 -3.08 2.37 -12.50
CA PHE A 38 -4.09 3.41 -12.35
C PHE A 38 -3.54 4.79 -12.73
N ASN A 39 -4.45 5.76 -12.84
CA ASN A 39 -4.07 7.17 -13.02
C ASN A 39 -4.46 7.95 -11.76
N LEU A 40 -3.52 8.72 -11.21
CA LEU A 40 -3.79 9.64 -10.10
C LEU A 40 -3.15 11.00 -10.42
N LYS A 41 -3.92 12.07 -10.32
CA LYS A 41 -3.47 13.44 -10.63
C LYS A 41 -2.81 13.61 -12.02
N GLY A 42 -3.24 12.81 -12.99
CA GLY A 42 -2.70 12.84 -14.36
C GLY A 42 -1.44 12.00 -14.57
N GLU A 43 -0.93 11.33 -13.52
CA GLU A 43 0.21 10.43 -13.60
C GLU A 43 -0.22 8.97 -13.64
N LYS A 44 0.42 8.19 -14.52
CA LYS A 44 0.28 6.74 -14.58
C LYS A 44 1.14 6.12 -13.50
N LEU A 45 0.49 5.48 -12.54
CA LEU A 45 1.14 4.88 -11.39
C LEU A 45 0.81 3.39 -11.33
N LYS A 46 1.59 2.68 -10.53
CA LYS A 46 1.37 1.26 -10.26
C LYS A 46 1.65 0.91 -8.81
N LEU A 47 1.01 -0.15 -8.34
CA LEU A 47 1.23 -0.74 -7.01
C LEU A 47 1.26 -2.26 -7.15
N LEU A 48 2.08 -2.92 -6.33
CA LEU A 48 2.04 -4.36 -6.11
C LEU A 48 1.04 -4.68 -5.00
N PRO A 49 -0.12 -5.29 -5.32
CA PRO A 49 -1.03 -5.82 -4.31
C PRO A 49 -0.53 -7.16 -3.77
N PHE A 50 -0.78 -7.40 -2.49
CA PHE A 50 -0.61 -8.70 -1.85
C PHE A 50 -1.96 -9.37 -1.67
N THR A 51 -2.07 -10.65 -2.03
CA THR A 51 -3.32 -11.42 -1.87
C THR A 51 -3.72 -11.48 -0.39
N SER A 52 -4.98 -11.17 -0.08
CA SER A 52 -5.52 -11.21 1.28
C SER A 52 -7.00 -11.60 1.26
N GLY A 53 -7.28 -12.88 1.53
CA GLY A 53 -8.64 -13.43 1.38
C GLY A 53 -9.14 -13.23 -0.06
N ASP A 54 -10.35 -12.67 -0.19
CA ASP A 54 -10.97 -12.35 -1.48
C ASP A 54 -10.53 -10.99 -2.05
N GLY A 55 -9.57 -10.32 -1.41
CA GLY A 55 -9.11 -9.00 -1.80
C GLY A 55 -7.60 -8.86 -1.80
N TYR A 56 -7.16 -7.62 -1.70
CA TYR A 56 -5.77 -7.22 -1.74
C TYR A 56 -5.40 -6.36 -0.54
N PHE A 57 -4.27 -6.67 0.04
CA PHE A 57 -3.55 -5.84 1.00
C PHE A 57 -2.46 -5.06 0.26
N ILE A 58 -2.37 -3.76 0.52
CA ILE A 58 -1.42 -2.88 -0.16
C ILE A 58 -0.72 -2.04 0.91
N ILE A 59 0.61 -2.02 0.83
CA ILE A 59 1.45 -1.15 1.64
C ILE A 59 1.95 -0.04 0.74
N ILE A 60 1.65 1.21 1.08
CA ILE A 60 2.05 2.38 0.29
C ILE A 60 2.96 3.29 1.10
N SER A 61 3.87 3.95 0.42
CA SER A 61 4.42 5.23 0.86
C SER A 61 4.35 6.20 -0.30
N ASP A 62 4.39 7.48 0.02
CA ASP A 62 4.24 8.56 -0.94
C ASP A 62 5.03 9.78 -0.47
N GLU A 63 5.04 10.87 -1.23
CA GLU A 63 5.84 12.06 -0.87
C GLU A 63 5.37 12.76 0.43
N THR A 64 4.21 12.38 1.00
CA THR A 64 3.79 12.82 2.34
C THR A 64 4.38 11.96 3.48
N SER A 65 4.92 10.77 3.17
CA SER A 65 5.48 9.86 4.17
C SER A 65 6.68 10.49 4.88
N ALA A 66 6.74 10.34 6.21
CA ALA A 66 7.74 10.96 7.10
C ALA A 66 7.70 12.50 7.20
N LEU A 67 6.80 13.17 6.46
CA LEU A 67 6.58 14.62 6.52
C LEU A 67 5.22 14.95 7.16
N GLU A 68 4.16 14.35 6.63
CA GLU A 68 2.77 14.59 7.04
C GLU A 68 2.04 13.30 7.45
N THR A 69 2.58 12.13 7.08
CA THR A 69 2.10 10.79 7.42
C THR A 69 3.23 9.94 8.03
N TYR A 70 2.89 8.82 8.69
CA TYR A 70 3.87 7.96 9.37
C TYR A 70 4.98 7.49 8.40
N GLY A 71 6.24 7.63 8.81
CA GLY A 71 7.40 7.35 7.95
C GLY A 71 7.51 5.90 7.47
N GLY A 72 6.86 4.96 8.15
CA GLY A 72 6.79 3.55 7.73
C GLY A 72 5.77 3.24 6.63
N GLY A 73 5.04 4.24 6.14
CA GLY A 73 3.98 4.09 5.14
C GLY A 73 2.60 3.85 5.76
N ARG A 74 1.61 3.60 4.88
CA ARG A 74 0.20 3.36 5.22
C ARG A 74 -0.29 2.07 4.59
N PHE A 75 -1.31 1.49 5.21
CA PHE A 75 -1.94 0.25 4.77
C PHE A 75 -3.29 0.54 4.11
N MET A 76 -3.63 -0.24 3.09
CA MET A 76 -4.90 -0.16 2.40
C MET A 76 -5.38 -1.56 2.03
N TYR A 77 -6.67 -1.81 2.20
CA TYR A 77 -7.34 -3.00 1.68
C TYR A 77 -8.32 -2.60 0.58
N THR A 78 -8.36 -3.40 -0.47
CA THR A 78 -9.32 -3.26 -1.57
C THR A 78 -9.83 -4.63 -2.00
N TYR A 79 -11.06 -4.66 -2.52
CA TYR A 79 -11.74 -5.87 -2.96
C TYR A 79 -12.26 -5.63 -4.38
N PRO A 80 -11.99 -6.53 -5.33
CA PRO A 80 -12.67 -6.48 -6.62
C PRO A 80 -14.19 -6.54 -6.42
N ASP A 81 -14.93 -5.74 -7.19
CA ASP A 81 -16.38 -5.87 -7.22
C ASP A 81 -16.82 -7.12 -8.02
N SER A 82 -18.12 -7.35 -8.11
CA SER A 82 -18.68 -8.49 -8.86
C SER A 82 -18.35 -8.51 -10.36
N THR A 83 -17.84 -7.40 -10.90
CA THR A 83 -17.40 -7.26 -12.29
C THR A 83 -15.88 -7.31 -12.44
N GLY A 84 -15.15 -7.49 -11.33
CA GLY A 84 -13.69 -7.50 -11.29
C GLY A 84 -13.06 -6.11 -11.27
N ARG A 85 -13.85 -5.04 -11.12
CA ARG A 85 -13.32 -3.67 -11.00
C ARG A 85 -12.70 -3.46 -9.63
N ILE A 86 -11.53 -2.82 -9.61
CA ILE A 86 -10.77 -2.57 -8.38
C ILE A 86 -10.74 -1.07 -8.15
N ILE A 87 -11.25 -0.63 -7.00
CA ILE A 87 -11.19 0.77 -6.59
C ILE A 87 -10.12 0.92 -5.52
N LEU A 88 -9.18 1.85 -5.76
CA LEU A 88 -8.21 2.30 -4.78
C LEU A 88 -8.74 3.58 -4.15
N ASP A 89 -9.16 3.46 -2.90
CA ASP A 89 -9.63 4.60 -2.09
C ASP A 89 -8.55 4.99 -1.10
N PHE A 90 -7.67 5.90 -1.52
CA PHE A 90 -6.57 6.38 -0.68
C PHE A 90 -7.07 7.15 0.56
N ASN A 91 -8.35 7.56 0.60
CA ASN A 91 -8.95 8.14 1.80
C ASN A 91 -9.14 7.11 2.93
N LYS A 92 -9.09 5.81 2.60
CA LYS A 92 -9.17 4.71 3.56
C LYS A 92 -7.82 4.12 3.93
N ALA A 93 -6.73 4.70 3.41
CA ALA A 93 -5.39 4.31 3.83
C ALA A 93 -5.19 4.70 5.30
N TYR A 94 -4.73 3.75 6.13
CA TYR A 94 -4.63 3.92 7.57
C TYR A 94 -3.20 3.67 8.07
N ASN A 95 -2.88 4.22 9.25
CA ASN A 95 -1.57 4.07 9.85
C ASN A 95 -1.42 2.64 10.38
N PRO A 96 -0.29 1.97 10.09
CA PRO A 96 -0.07 0.62 10.56
C PRO A 96 0.12 0.59 12.09
N PRO A 97 -0.08 -0.55 12.78
CA PRO A 97 0.01 -0.62 14.25
C PRO A 97 1.33 -0.12 14.84
N CYS A 98 2.44 -0.24 14.10
CA CYS A 98 3.74 0.32 14.49
C CYS A 98 3.77 1.85 14.62
N ALA A 99 2.79 2.56 14.07
CA ALA A 99 2.63 4.00 14.29
C ALA A 99 2.31 4.35 15.76
N VAL A 100 1.82 3.39 16.55
CA VAL A 100 1.45 3.60 17.96
C VAL A 100 2.22 2.71 18.95
N THR A 101 3.02 1.76 18.45
CA THR A 101 3.85 0.90 19.31
C THR A 101 5.13 0.45 18.60
N PRO A 102 6.32 0.60 19.23
CA PRO A 102 7.58 0.16 18.65
C PRO A 102 7.73 -1.37 18.63
N PHE A 103 6.84 -2.11 19.29
CA PHE A 103 6.90 -3.57 19.39
C PHE A 103 6.28 -4.30 18.18
N ALA A 104 5.63 -3.57 17.26
CA ALA A 104 5.00 -4.17 16.09
C ALA A 104 5.98 -4.24 14.89
N ALA A 105 6.20 -5.45 14.38
CA ALA A 105 7.00 -5.71 13.19
C ALA A 105 6.20 -5.47 11.91
N CYS A 106 5.89 -4.22 11.59
CA CYS A 106 5.15 -3.90 10.37
C CYS A 106 5.98 -4.20 9.11
N PRO A 107 5.37 -4.76 8.06
CA PRO A 107 5.99 -4.78 6.75
C PRO A 107 6.16 -3.36 6.20
N MET A 108 7.32 -3.07 5.62
CA MET A 108 7.63 -1.79 4.98
C MET A 108 7.18 -1.77 3.51
N PRO A 109 6.84 -0.61 2.93
CA PRO A 109 6.47 -0.52 1.53
C PRO A 109 7.62 -1.00 0.62
N PRO A 110 7.35 -1.96 -0.29
CA PRO A 110 8.34 -2.34 -1.30
C PRO A 110 8.67 -1.13 -2.19
N PRO A 111 9.85 -1.09 -2.84
CA PRO A 111 10.28 0.03 -3.68
C PRO A 111 9.24 0.45 -4.74
N GLU A 112 8.55 -0.53 -5.32
CA GLU A 112 7.51 -0.33 -6.34
C GLU A 112 6.26 0.36 -5.79
N ASN A 113 6.03 0.29 -4.49
CA ASN A 113 4.88 0.93 -3.83
C ASN A 113 5.24 2.29 -3.19
N ARG A 114 6.39 2.86 -3.56
CA ARG A 114 6.79 4.21 -3.17
C ARG A 114 6.36 5.16 -4.28
N LEU A 115 5.21 5.79 -4.10
CA LEU A 115 4.58 6.63 -5.10
C LEU A 115 5.28 8.02 -5.15
N PRO A 116 5.65 8.53 -6.33
CA PRO A 116 6.33 9.81 -6.49
C PRO A 116 5.36 11.00 -6.46
N VAL A 117 4.22 10.87 -5.78
CA VAL A 117 3.17 11.90 -5.72
C VAL A 117 2.74 12.12 -4.28
N LYS A 118 2.20 13.30 -3.98
CA LYS A 118 1.60 13.59 -2.66
C LYS A 118 0.17 13.07 -2.53
N ILE A 119 -0.05 12.21 -1.54
CA ILE A 119 -1.37 11.68 -1.19
C ILE A 119 -1.84 12.26 0.16
N GLU A 120 -2.54 13.40 0.09
CA GLU A 120 -3.05 14.20 1.21
C GLU A 120 -4.41 13.70 1.75
N ALA A 121 -4.70 12.41 1.58
CA ALA A 121 -5.93 11.72 2.01
C ALA A 121 -5.59 10.49 2.85
N GLY A 122 -6.52 10.00 3.66
CA GLY A 122 -6.29 8.88 4.58
C GLY A 122 -5.97 9.36 6.00
N GLU A 123 -5.58 8.42 6.87
CA GLU A 123 -5.11 8.77 8.20
C GLU A 123 -3.81 9.59 8.11
N LYS A 124 -3.77 10.68 8.87
CA LYS A 124 -2.60 11.54 9.03
C LYS A 124 -1.79 11.10 10.24
N THR A 125 -0.56 11.60 10.37
CA THR A 125 0.25 11.35 11.58
C THR A 125 -0.52 11.78 12.82
N LEU A 126 -0.57 10.89 13.82
CA LEU A 126 -1.05 11.23 15.15
C LEU A 126 -0.12 12.30 15.73
N THR A 127 -0.60 13.53 15.84
CA THR A 127 0.15 14.62 16.46
C THR A 127 0.21 14.36 17.97
N GLY A 128 1.34 13.84 18.47
CA GLY A 128 1.53 13.60 19.91
C GLY A 128 2.45 12.45 20.32
N HIS A 129 3.09 11.74 19.39
CA HIS A 129 4.15 10.78 19.69
C HIS A 129 5.46 11.14 19.01
#